data_AF-A0A9D1QK75-F1
#
_entry.id   AF-A0A9D1QK75-F1
#
_cell.length_a   1.000
_cell.length_b   1.000
_cell.length_c   1.000
_cell.angle_alpha   90.00
_cell.angle_beta   90.00
_cell.angle_gamma   90.00
#
_symmetry.space_group_name_H-M   'P 1'
#
loop_
_entity.id
_entity.type
_entity.pdbx_description
1 polymer ?
#
loop_
_entity_poly.entity_id
_entity_poly.type
_entity_poly.pdbx_seq_one_letter_code
_entity_poly.pdbx_strand_id
1 'polypeptide(L)'
;MNELQIFHNPEFGEIRTIEENGKVLFCGTDVAKALGYKNPTKAIADHCKGTVERRANDSLGRQQNMKFIPEGDIYRLAAKSELPGAEQFESWIFDEVIPSIRKHGAYMTPETLEQAILNPDTIIRIATALKDEQDKRKALEAANSALTVENQIMAPKAGYFDELVDRNLLTNFRETAKQLGVPPKKFVASLLDWKYIYRDKHGKLMPYEDKNKGLFEVKECFNEKTQWSGTQTMITPKGRETFRLLFQGIA
;
A
#
# COMPACT_ATOMS: atom_id res chain seq x y z
N MET A 1 1.07 1.64 13.06
CA MET A 1 -0.07 1.91 13.96
C MET A 1 -0.41 3.37 13.75
N ASN A 2 -1.60 3.69 13.24
CA ASN A 2 -1.99 5.09 13.02
C ASN A 2 -2.62 5.58 14.31
N GLU A 3 -2.01 6.59 14.92
CA GLU A 3 -2.55 7.22 16.12
C GLU A 3 -3.78 8.06 15.74
N LEU A 4 -4.83 7.92 16.55
CA LEU A 4 -6.07 8.65 16.37
C LEU A 4 -5.92 10.01 17.06
N GLN A 5 -5.97 11.09 16.30
CA GLN A 5 -5.92 12.46 16.80
C GLN A 5 -7.35 13.02 16.87
N ILE A 6 -7.59 14.02 17.70
CA ILE A 6 -8.89 14.71 17.79
C ILE A 6 -8.69 16.12 17.25
N PHE A 7 -9.39 16.42 16.16
CA PHE A 7 -9.50 17.77 15.61
C PHE A 7 -10.67 18.49 16.29
N HIS A 8 -10.41 19.65 16.88
CA HIS A 8 -11.43 20.48 17.51
C HIS A 8 -11.78 21.64 16.60
N ASN A 9 -13.06 21.79 16.26
CA ASN A 9 -13.59 23.00 15.63
C ASN A 9 -14.75 23.54 16.47
N PRO A 10 -14.78 24.85 16.79
CA PRO A 10 -15.85 25.46 17.59
C PRO A 10 -17.26 25.18 17.05
N GLU A 11 -17.43 25.04 15.73
CA GLU A 11 -18.73 24.79 15.10
C GLU A 11 -19.03 23.30 14.86
N PHE A 12 -18.02 22.45 14.71
CA PHE A 12 -18.20 21.00 14.40
C PHE A 12 -17.89 20.07 15.57
N GLY A 13 -17.42 20.60 16.70
CA GLY A 13 -17.04 19.82 17.87
C GLY A 13 -15.76 19.01 17.66
N GLU A 14 -15.73 17.81 18.23
CA GLU A 14 -14.59 16.89 18.18
C GLU A 14 -14.72 15.89 17.03
N ILE A 15 -13.83 16.00 16.04
CA ILE A 15 -13.75 15.09 14.90
C ILE A 15 -12.50 14.22 15.06
N ARG A 16 -12.67 12.90 15.05
CA ARG A 16 -11.52 11.98 15.09
C ARG A 16 -10.81 11.96 13.75
N THR A 17 -9.48 11.99 13.78
CA THR A 17 -8.62 11.98 12.60
C THR A 17 -7.53 10.91 12.70
N ILE A 18 -7.02 10.49 11.56
CA ILE A 18 -5.82 9.64 11.45
C ILE A 18 -4.88 10.25 10.41
N GLU A 19 -3.59 10.06 10.59
CA GLU A 19 -2.58 10.45 9.59
C GLU A 19 -2.13 9.23 8.79
N GLU A 20 -2.29 9.28 7.46
CA GLU A 20 -1.84 8.26 6.52
C GLU A 20 -1.14 8.88 5.32
N ASN A 21 0.10 8.45 5.04
CA ASN A 21 0.89 8.94 3.91
C ASN A 21 1.03 10.48 3.87
N GLY A 22 1.21 11.11 5.04
CA GLY A 22 1.31 12.57 5.18
C GLY A 22 -0.01 13.32 4.90
N LYS A 23 -1.15 12.61 4.88
CA LYS A 23 -2.48 13.20 4.74
C LYS A 23 -3.32 12.91 5.96
N VAL A 24 -4.00 13.92 6.45
CA VAL A 24 -5.00 13.77 7.51
C VAL A 24 -6.30 13.26 6.90
N LEU A 25 -6.82 12.17 7.44
CA LEU A 25 -8.14 11.64 7.12
C LEU A 25 -9.05 11.82 8.33
N PHE A 26 -10.32 12.13 8.09
CA PHE A 26 -11.30 12.50 9.11
C PHE A 26 -12.35 11.41 9.23
N CYS A 27 -12.81 11.12 10.45
CA CYS A 27 -13.89 10.17 10.65
C CYS A 27 -15.17 10.70 10.00
N GLY A 28 -15.60 10.05 8.91
CA GLY A 28 -16.74 10.54 8.13
C GLY A 28 -18.04 10.52 8.93
N THR A 29 -18.19 9.60 9.88
CA THR A 29 -19.37 9.54 10.76
C THR A 29 -19.44 10.72 11.71
N ASP A 30 -18.30 11.15 12.26
CA ASP A 30 -18.25 12.32 13.15
C ASP A 30 -18.54 13.59 12.37
N VAL A 31 -17.91 13.76 11.20
CA VAL A 31 -18.15 14.89 10.30
C VAL A 31 -19.63 14.97 9.90
N ALA A 32 -20.22 13.87 9.42
CA ALA A 32 -21.61 13.90 8.99
C ALA A 32 -22.57 14.16 10.16
N LYS A 33 -22.28 13.67 11.37
CA LYS A 33 -23.08 14.00 12.57
C LYS A 33 -22.95 15.47 12.96
N ALA A 34 -21.73 16.01 12.93
CA ALA A 34 -21.46 17.42 13.24
C ALA A 34 -22.21 18.35 12.27
N LEU A 35 -22.27 17.99 10.99
CA LEU A 35 -23.06 18.71 9.98
C LEU A 35 -24.58 18.53 10.17
N GLY A 36 -25.02 17.59 11.01
CA GLY A 36 -26.43 17.36 11.36
C GLY A 36 -27.11 16.22 10.60
N TYR A 37 -26.38 15.40 9.83
CA TYR A 37 -26.99 14.34 9.02
C TYR A 37 -27.64 13.27 9.91
N LYS A 38 -28.95 13.05 9.73
CA LYS A 38 -29.70 12.00 10.43
C LYS A 38 -29.18 10.58 10.13
N ASN A 39 -28.67 10.36 8.91
CA ASN A 39 -28.07 9.09 8.51
C ASN A 39 -26.64 9.31 7.95
N PRO A 40 -25.62 9.33 8.83
CA PRO A 40 -24.23 9.54 8.44
C PRO A 40 -23.71 8.57 7.38
N THR A 41 -24.07 7.28 7.50
CA THR A 41 -23.60 6.25 6.57
C THR A 41 -24.11 6.49 5.16
N LYS A 42 -25.37 6.93 5.02
CA LYS A 42 -25.95 7.29 3.73
C LYS A 42 -25.30 8.56 3.17
N ALA A 43 -25.14 9.60 3.98
CA ALA A 43 -24.51 10.85 3.55
C ALA A 43 -23.10 10.63 3.01
N ILE A 44 -22.30 9.81 3.70
CA ILE A 44 -20.96 9.43 3.24
C ILE A 44 -21.03 8.70 1.90
N ALA A 45 -21.94 7.74 1.75
CA ALA A 45 -22.10 6.99 0.50
C ALA A 45 -22.55 7.86 -0.68
N ASP A 46 -23.44 8.82 -0.44
CA ASP A 46 -24.03 9.67 -1.48
C ASP A 46 -23.10 10.82 -1.92
N HIS A 47 -22.17 11.25 -1.07
CA HIS A 47 -21.41 12.48 -1.27
C HIS A 47 -19.89 12.32 -1.28
N CYS A 48 -19.34 11.32 -0.59
CA CYS A 48 -17.89 11.12 -0.48
C CYS A 48 -17.36 10.22 -1.61
N LYS A 49 -16.19 10.55 -2.15
CA LYS A 49 -15.55 9.77 -3.23
C LYS A 49 -14.34 8.97 -2.75
N GLY A 50 -13.65 9.43 -1.72
CA GLY A 50 -12.37 8.90 -1.27
C GLY A 50 -12.46 8.14 0.06
N THR A 51 -13.60 7.51 0.36
CA THR A 51 -13.81 6.86 1.65
C THR A 51 -12.90 5.65 1.84
N VAL A 52 -12.28 5.54 3.01
CA VAL A 52 -11.35 4.47 3.37
C VAL A 52 -11.77 3.82 4.69
N GLU A 53 -11.81 2.49 4.75
CA GLU A 53 -12.11 1.78 5.98
C GLU A 53 -10.83 1.45 6.76
N ARG A 54 -10.84 1.78 8.06
CA ARG A 54 -9.73 1.51 8.99
C ARG A 54 -10.24 1.03 10.33
N ARG A 55 -9.46 0.13 10.95
CA ARG A 55 -9.65 -0.23 12.35
C ARG A 55 -9.11 0.88 13.23
N ALA A 56 -9.99 1.47 14.03
CA ALA A 56 -9.65 2.54 14.97
C ALA A 56 -10.37 2.30 16.29
N ASN A 57 -9.81 2.83 17.38
CA ASN A 57 -10.48 2.84 18.67
C ASN A 57 -11.66 3.81 18.63
N ASP A 58 -12.82 3.36 19.10
CA ASP A 58 -13.93 4.25 19.42
C ASP A 58 -13.63 5.08 20.68
N SER A 59 -14.52 6.01 21.01
CA SER A 59 -14.42 6.85 22.21
C SER A 59 -14.45 6.06 23.53
N LEU A 60 -14.76 4.77 23.50
CA LEU A 60 -14.75 3.84 24.62
C LEU A 60 -13.55 2.87 24.59
N GLY A 61 -12.58 3.11 23.70
CA GLY A 61 -11.36 2.31 23.56
C GLY A 61 -11.55 0.97 22.84
N ARG A 62 -12.70 0.74 22.19
CA ARG A 62 -13.00 -0.51 21.48
C ARG A 62 -12.58 -0.40 20.03
N GLN A 63 -11.93 -1.43 19.50
CA GLN A 63 -11.55 -1.49 18.09
C GLN A 63 -12.79 -1.68 17.21
N GLN A 64 -13.07 -0.71 16.34
CA GLN A 64 -14.14 -0.77 15.35
C GLN A 64 -13.63 -0.46 13.94
N ASN A 65 -14.28 -1.03 12.93
CA ASN A 65 -14.07 -0.61 11.54
C ASN A 65 -14.82 0.71 11.32
N MET A 66 -14.07 1.75 11.00
CA MET A 66 -14.58 3.11 10.82
C MET A 66 -14.24 3.62 9.42
N LYS A 67 -15.12 4.45 8.88
CA LYS A 67 -14.93 5.12 7.60
C LYS A 67 -14.24 6.47 7.81
N PHE A 68 -13.08 6.61 7.20
CA PHE A 68 -12.33 7.85 7.13
C PHE A 68 -12.46 8.46 5.74
N ILE A 69 -12.58 9.78 5.69
CA ILE A 69 -12.76 10.55 4.48
C ILE A 69 -11.64 11.60 4.37
N PRO A 70 -11.14 11.90 3.16
CA PRO A 70 -10.22 13.01 2.96
C PRO A 70 -10.93 14.35 3.19
N GLU A 71 -10.16 15.39 3.49
CA GLU A 71 -10.66 16.76 3.70
C GLU A 71 -11.58 17.25 2.57
N GLY A 72 -11.25 16.93 1.32
CA GLY A 72 -12.08 17.28 0.16
C GLY A 72 -13.50 16.71 0.20
N ASP A 73 -13.72 15.60 0.89
CA ASP A 73 -15.06 15.01 1.08
C ASP A 73 -15.84 15.68 2.21
N ILE A 74 -15.18 16.35 3.16
CA ILE A 74 -15.83 17.23 4.15
C ILE A 74 -16.50 18.39 3.42
N TYR A 75 -15.75 19.05 2.52
CA TYR A 75 -16.28 20.14 1.70
C TYR A 75 -17.47 19.69 0.85
N ARG A 76 -17.45 18.46 0.31
CA ARG A 76 -18.56 17.90 -0.46
C ARG A 76 -19.79 17.60 0.39
N LEU A 77 -19.59 17.14 1.63
CA LEU A 77 -20.69 16.91 2.56
C LEU A 77 -21.36 18.24 2.92
N ALA A 78 -20.58 19.25 3.27
CA ALA A 78 -21.16 20.53 3.65
C ALA A 78 -21.86 21.24 2.48
N ALA A 79 -21.24 21.31 1.30
CA ALA A 79 -21.81 22.00 0.14
C ALA A 79 -23.04 21.32 -0.48
N LYS A 80 -23.40 20.10 -0.05
CA LYS A 80 -24.59 19.36 -0.53
C LYS A 80 -25.65 19.18 0.54
N SER A 81 -25.46 19.82 1.69
CA SER A 81 -26.29 19.63 2.87
C SER A 81 -27.15 20.87 3.08
N GLU A 82 -28.46 20.67 3.25
CA GLU A 82 -29.42 21.74 3.60
C GLU A 82 -29.53 21.93 5.12
N LEU A 83 -28.52 21.50 5.88
CA LEU A 83 -28.54 21.52 7.34
C LEU A 83 -27.94 22.81 7.88
N PRO A 84 -28.46 23.37 8.99
CA PRO A 84 -27.99 24.67 9.51
C PRO A 84 -26.48 24.77 9.76
N GLY A 85 -25.87 23.69 10.29
CA GLY A 85 -24.41 23.66 10.51
C GLY A 85 -23.60 23.53 9.22
N ALA A 86 -24.20 22.99 8.16
CA ALA A 86 -23.57 22.95 6.85
C ALA A 86 -23.74 24.28 6.10
N GLU A 87 -24.86 24.98 6.28
CA GLU A 87 -25.12 26.30 5.70
C GLU A 87 -24.13 27.34 6.24
N GLN A 88 -23.82 27.33 7.55
CA GLN A 88 -22.80 28.20 8.14
C GLN A 88 -21.41 27.94 7.54
N PHE A 89 -21.02 26.67 7.43
CA PHE A 89 -19.75 26.28 6.83
C PHE A 89 -19.66 26.63 5.34
N GLU A 90 -20.76 26.39 4.61
CA GLU A 90 -20.87 26.74 3.20
C GLU A 90 -20.72 28.25 3.04
N SER A 91 -21.50 29.07 3.75
CA SER A 91 -21.40 30.53 3.65
C SER A 91 -20.00 31.02 4.00
N TRP A 92 -19.38 30.50 5.07
CA TRP A 92 -18.00 30.83 5.40
C TRP A 92 -17.02 30.51 4.23
N ILE A 93 -17.12 29.33 3.62
CA ILE A 93 -16.27 28.97 2.49
C ILE A 93 -16.56 29.83 1.24
N PHE A 94 -17.83 29.95 0.86
CA PHE A 94 -18.25 30.51 -0.43
C PHE A 94 -18.32 32.04 -0.43
N ASP A 95 -18.62 32.66 0.70
CA ASP A 95 -18.79 34.12 0.82
C ASP A 95 -17.56 34.82 1.43
N GLU A 96 -16.77 34.12 2.26
CA GLU A 96 -15.59 34.68 2.91
C GLU A 96 -14.28 34.13 2.31
N VAL A 97 -14.04 32.82 2.44
CA VAL A 97 -12.74 32.20 2.09
C VAL A 97 -12.44 32.31 0.60
N ILE A 98 -13.33 31.79 -0.27
CA ILE A 98 -13.12 31.78 -1.73
C ILE A 98 -13.04 33.22 -2.28
N PRO A 99 -13.94 34.16 -1.91
CA PRO A 99 -13.84 35.54 -2.38
C PRO A 99 -12.57 36.24 -1.89
N SER A 100 -12.11 35.96 -0.67
CA SER A 100 -10.85 36.49 -0.14
C SER A 100 -9.64 35.98 -0.94
N ILE A 101 -9.57 34.66 -1.20
CA ILE A 101 -8.52 34.07 -2.04
C ILE A 101 -8.56 34.68 -3.46
N ARG A 102 -9.75 34.86 -4.05
CA ARG A 102 -9.88 35.45 -5.40
C ARG A 102 -9.40 36.92 -5.44
N LYS A 103 -9.70 37.71 -4.41
CA LYS A 103 -9.37 39.15 -4.35
C LYS A 103 -7.93 39.42 -3.93
N HIS A 104 -7.41 38.66 -2.97
CA HIS A 104 -6.16 38.93 -2.28
C HIS A 104 -5.08 37.88 -2.54
N GLY A 105 -5.42 36.75 -3.17
CA GLY A 105 -4.52 35.62 -3.42
C GLY A 105 -4.34 34.68 -2.24
N ALA A 106 -4.90 34.99 -1.06
CA ALA A 106 -4.82 34.19 0.15
C ALA A 106 -6.01 34.44 1.08
N TYR A 107 -6.28 33.49 1.98
CA TYR A 107 -7.13 33.66 3.16
C TYR A 107 -6.26 33.50 4.42
N MET A 108 -6.43 34.39 5.40
CA MET A 108 -5.76 34.34 6.69
C MET A 108 -6.81 34.57 7.78
N THR A 109 -6.73 33.82 8.88
CA THR A 109 -7.59 34.10 10.04
C THR A 109 -7.21 35.46 10.65
N PRO A 110 -8.14 36.14 11.35
CA PRO A 110 -7.85 37.42 11.99
C PRO A 110 -6.61 37.39 12.89
N GLU A 111 -6.42 36.30 13.64
CA GLU A 111 -5.28 36.11 14.54
C GLU A 111 -3.97 35.96 13.77
N THR A 112 -4.00 35.19 12.66
CA THR A 112 -2.82 34.99 11.82
C THR A 112 -2.44 36.30 11.13
N LEU A 113 -3.43 37.08 10.68
CA LEU A 113 -3.22 38.38 10.08
C LEU A 113 -2.64 39.38 11.09
N GLU A 114 -3.15 39.41 12.32
CA GLU A 114 -2.62 40.26 13.38
C GLU A 114 -1.17 39.88 13.74
N GLN A 115 -0.88 38.59 13.89
CA GLN A 115 0.49 38.11 14.12
C GLN A 115 1.43 38.46 12.97
N ALA A 116 0.95 38.37 11.73
CA ALA A 116 1.69 38.76 10.54
C ALA A 116 2.00 40.26 10.49
N ILE A 117 1.06 41.11 10.94
CA ILE A 117 1.24 42.56 11.05
C ILE A 117 2.24 42.88 12.18
N LEU A 118 2.11 42.23 13.33
CA LEU A 118 2.97 42.45 14.50
C LEU A 118 4.40 41.93 14.30
N ASN A 119 4.56 40.86 13.52
CA ASN A 119 5.86 40.28 13.22
C ASN A 119 5.91 39.79 11.75
N PRO A 120 6.55 40.57 10.85
CA PRO A 120 6.72 40.22 9.44
C PRO A 120 7.40 38.87 9.18
N ASP A 121 8.25 38.38 10.10
CA ASP A 121 8.90 37.07 9.98
C ASP A 121 7.88 35.92 9.99
N THR A 122 6.70 36.15 10.55
CA THR A 122 5.60 35.16 10.57
C THR A 122 5.18 34.80 9.15
N ILE A 123 5.02 35.79 8.26
CA ILE A 123 4.68 35.55 6.85
C ILE A 123 5.81 34.81 6.15
N ILE A 124 7.06 35.21 6.37
CA ILE A 124 8.24 34.59 5.74
C ILE A 124 8.31 33.11 6.11
N ARG A 125 8.12 32.79 7.39
CA ARG A 125 8.11 31.41 7.89
C ARG A 125 6.98 30.59 7.26
N ILE A 126 5.76 31.13 7.20
CA ILE A 126 4.61 30.44 6.58
C ILE A 126 4.88 30.19 5.09
N ALA A 127 5.35 31.21 4.37
CA ALA A 127 5.64 31.10 2.94
C ALA A 127 6.76 30.07 2.65
N THR A 128 7.78 30.02 3.49
CA THR A 128 8.89 29.07 3.34
C THR A 128 8.42 27.64 3.62
N ALA A 129 7.65 27.43 4.69
CA ALA A 129 7.06 26.12 4.99
C ALA A 129 6.13 25.63 3.87
N LEU A 130 5.30 26.52 3.29
CA LEU A 130 4.44 26.18 2.16
C LEU A 130 5.24 25.82 0.90
N LYS A 131 6.33 26.54 0.64
CA LYS A 131 7.22 26.25 -0.49
C LYS A 131 7.90 24.89 -0.33
N ASP A 132 8.46 24.61 0.85
CA ASP A 132 9.10 23.33 1.14
C ASP A 132 8.12 22.16 0.99
N GLU A 133 6.87 22.34 1.41
CA GLU A 133 5.81 21.34 1.23
C GLU A 133 5.45 21.12 -0.26
N GLN A 134 5.42 22.19 -1.07
CA GLN A 134 5.21 22.08 -2.52
C GLN A 134 6.36 21.35 -3.22
N ASP A 135 7.61 21.68 -2.86
CA ASP A 135 8.79 21.04 -3.44
C ASP A 135 8.84 19.54 -3.09
N LYS A 136 8.49 19.18 -1.85
CA LYS A 136 8.33 17.77 -1.43
C LYS A 136 7.24 17.07 -2.22
N ARG A 137 6.06 17.67 -2.37
CA ARG A 137 4.94 17.08 -3.14
C ARG A 137 5.32 16.85 -4.59
N LYS A 138 5.98 17.82 -5.23
CA LYS A 138 6.44 17.72 -6.61
C LYS A 138 7.49 16.62 -6.78
N ALA A 139 8.43 16.51 -5.84
CA ALA A 139 9.42 15.44 -5.85
C ALA A 139 8.77 14.05 -5.69
N LEU A 140 7.80 13.92 -4.79
CA LEU A 140 7.04 12.68 -4.60
C LEU A 140 6.19 12.31 -5.82
N GLU A 141 5.57 13.28 -6.49
CA GLU A 141 4.82 13.06 -7.72
C GLU A 141 5.74 12.60 -8.87
N ALA A 142 6.92 13.22 -9.01
CA ALA A 142 7.93 12.80 -9.96
C ALA A 142 8.41 11.36 -9.69
N ALA A 143 8.68 11.01 -8.43
CA ALA A 143 9.08 9.66 -8.04
C ALA A 143 7.98 8.62 -8.32
N ASN A 144 6.72 8.93 -7.99
CA ASN A 144 5.59 8.02 -8.21
C ASN A 144 5.32 7.79 -9.70
N SER A 145 5.43 8.83 -10.54
CA SER A 145 5.30 8.68 -12.00
C SER A 145 6.40 7.80 -12.59
N ALA A 146 7.65 7.98 -12.16
CA ALA A 146 8.77 7.12 -12.57
C ALA A 146 8.56 5.67 -12.16
N LEU A 147 8.15 5.43 -10.90
CA LEU A 147 7.87 4.09 -10.39
C LEU A 147 6.70 3.42 -11.11
N THR A 148 5.69 4.20 -11.52
CA THR A 148 4.55 3.69 -12.31
C THR A 148 5.01 3.19 -13.68
N VAL A 149 5.89 3.94 -14.35
CA VAL A 149 6.47 3.52 -15.63
C VAL A 149 7.31 2.25 -15.46
N GLU A 150 8.15 2.19 -14.43
CA GLU A 150 8.97 1.01 -14.15
C GLU A 150 8.10 -0.23 -13.89
N ASN A 151 7.05 -0.09 -13.07
CA ASN A 151 6.09 -1.16 -12.81
C ASN A 151 5.36 -1.62 -14.08
N GLN A 152 4.99 -0.71 -14.99
CA GLN A 152 4.37 -1.06 -16.27
C GLN A 152 5.33 -1.83 -17.18
N ILE A 153 6.64 -1.53 -17.15
CA ILE A 153 7.67 -2.26 -17.89
C ILE A 153 7.93 -3.64 -17.27
N MET A 154 7.87 -3.75 -15.94
CA MET A 154 8.09 -5.00 -15.21
C MET A 154 6.87 -5.94 -15.24
N ALA A 155 5.65 -5.40 -15.26
CA ALA A 155 4.41 -6.17 -15.27
C ALA A 155 4.35 -7.28 -16.34
N PRO A 156 4.68 -7.07 -17.63
CA PRO A 156 4.68 -8.15 -18.62
C PRO A 156 5.79 -9.18 -18.36
N LYS A 157 6.93 -8.78 -17.80
CA LYS A 157 8.02 -9.71 -17.44
C LYS A 157 7.62 -10.59 -16.26
N ALA A 158 6.95 -10.02 -15.26
CA ALA A 158 6.38 -10.76 -14.14
C ALA A 158 5.25 -11.70 -14.61
N GLY A 159 4.34 -11.21 -15.45
CA GLY A 159 3.24 -12.01 -15.99
C GLY A 159 3.72 -13.21 -16.82
N TYR A 160 4.80 -13.05 -17.61
CA TYR A 160 5.43 -14.17 -18.31
C TYR A 160 6.00 -15.24 -17.35
N PHE A 161 6.60 -14.80 -16.24
CA PHE A 161 7.10 -15.72 -15.22
C PHE A 161 5.95 -16.47 -14.53
N ASP A 162 4.88 -15.75 -14.17
CA ASP A 162 3.70 -16.35 -13.54
C ASP A 162 3.04 -17.38 -14.48
N GLU A 163 2.91 -17.07 -15.78
CA GLU A 163 2.38 -18.02 -16.76
C GLU A 163 3.26 -19.28 -16.92
N LEU A 164 4.58 -19.13 -16.83
CA LEU A 164 5.50 -20.27 -16.82
C LEU A 164 5.40 -21.11 -15.54
N VAL A 165 5.16 -20.47 -14.39
CA VAL A 165 4.89 -21.15 -13.12
C VAL A 165 3.59 -21.95 -13.21
N ASP A 166 2.52 -21.36 -13.76
CA ASP A 166 1.20 -21.98 -13.88
C ASP A 166 1.16 -23.19 -14.80
N ARG A 167 2.00 -23.24 -15.84
CA ARG A 167 2.14 -24.41 -16.72
C ARG A 167 2.77 -25.63 -16.04
N ASN A 168 3.10 -25.54 -14.74
CA ASN A 168 3.72 -26.57 -13.90
C ASN A 168 4.87 -27.32 -14.62
N LEU A 169 5.77 -26.55 -15.25
CA LEU A 169 6.94 -27.06 -15.96
C LEU A 169 7.99 -27.53 -14.96
N LEU A 170 7.81 -28.75 -14.50
CA LEU A 170 8.73 -29.47 -13.63
C LEU A 170 9.92 -30.00 -14.43
N THR A 171 11.12 -29.81 -13.91
CA THR A 171 12.34 -30.36 -14.50
C THR A 171 13.11 -31.17 -13.47
N ASN A 172 13.86 -32.18 -13.92
CA ASN A 172 14.71 -32.96 -13.02
C ASN A 172 16.03 -32.20 -12.72
N PHE A 173 16.74 -32.61 -11.66
CA PHE A 173 18.01 -31.97 -11.25
C PHE A 173 19.05 -31.87 -12.38
N ARG A 174 19.09 -32.85 -13.30
CA ARG A 174 20.06 -32.86 -14.40
C ARG A 174 19.71 -31.80 -15.45
N GLU A 175 18.45 -31.71 -15.82
CA GLU A 175 17.94 -30.70 -16.76
C GLU A 175 18.07 -29.29 -16.19
N THR A 176 17.68 -29.08 -14.92
CA THR A 176 17.85 -27.80 -14.24
C THR A 176 19.33 -27.38 -14.22
N ALA A 177 20.23 -28.28 -13.84
CA ALA A 177 21.67 -27.97 -13.84
C ALA A 177 22.18 -27.57 -15.23
N LYS A 178 21.72 -28.26 -16.29
CA LYS A 178 22.06 -27.92 -17.68
C LYS A 178 21.50 -26.56 -18.10
N GLN A 179 20.26 -26.23 -17.73
CA GLN A 179 19.65 -24.92 -17.99
C GLN A 179 20.42 -23.79 -17.30
N LEU A 180 20.96 -24.04 -16.11
CA LEU A 180 21.75 -23.07 -15.34
C LEU A 180 23.24 -23.03 -15.74
N GLY A 181 23.69 -23.89 -16.67
CA GLY A 181 25.09 -23.97 -17.06
C GLY A 181 26.04 -24.54 -15.98
N VAL A 182 25.49 -25.20 -14.95
CA VAL A 182 26.26 -25.75 -13.83
C VAL A 182 26.44 -27.26 -14.00
N PRO A 183 27.63 -27.84 -13.73
CA PRO A 183 27.80 -29.28 -13.74
C PRO A 183 26.83 -29.98 -12.78
N PRO A 184 26.06 -31.02 -13.20
CA PRO A 184 25.00 -31.62 -12.38
C PRO A 184 25.45 -32.10 -11.00
N LYS A 185 26.66 -32.65 -10.89
CA LYS A 185 27.24 -33.08 -9.60
C LYS A 185 27.46 -31.90 -8.65
N LYS A 186 27.97 -30.77 -9.17
CA LYS A 186 28.21 -29.54 -8.41
C LYS A 186 26.89 -28.91 -7.97
N PHE A 187 25.89 -28.92 -8.83
CA PHE A 187 24.55 -28.43 -8.52
C PHE A 187 23.94 -29.18 -7.32
N VAL A 188 23.90 -30.51 -7.38
CA VAL A 188 23.37 -31.35 -6.29
C VAL A 188 24.20 -31.20 -5.01
N ALA A 189 25.53 -31.15 -5.11
CA ALA A 189 26.39 -30.95 -3.94
C ALA A 189 26.12 -29.61 -3.24
N SER A 190 25.91 -28.54 -3.99
CA SER A 190 25.61 -27.21 -3.43
C SER A 190 24.24 -27.18 -2.75
N LEU A 191 23.22 -27.82 -3.35
CA LEU A 191 21.90 -27.91 -2.72
C LEU A 191 21.89 -28.75 -1.44
N LEU A 192 22.76 -29.77 -1.34
CA LEU A 192 22.97 -30.55 -0.11
C LEU A 192 23.66 -29.69 0.96
N ASP A 193 24.71 -28.95 0.58
CA ASP A 193 25.47 -28.07 1.48
C ASP A 193 24.59 -26.94 2.06
N TRP A 194 23.81 -26.30 1.19
CA TRP A 194 22.82 -25.29 1.58
C TRP A 194 21.58 -25.86 2.28
N LYS A 195 21.50 -27.19 2.45
CA LYS A 195 20.38 -27.89 3.10
C LYS A 195 19.02 -27.59 2.45
N TYR A 196 18.96 -27.48 1.12
CA TYR A 196 17.69 -27.44 0.39
C TYR A 196 17.13 -28.84 0.12
N ILE A 197 18.04 -29.82 -0.02
CA ILE A 197 17.71 -31.24 -0.20
C ILE A 197 18.56 -32.10 0.72
N TYR A 198 18.11 -33.32 1.00
CA TYR A 198 18.87 -34.37 1.69
C TYR A 198 18.74 -35.70 0.96
N ARG A 199 19.55 -36.68 1.36
CA ARG A 199 19.42 -38.08 0.91
C ARG A 199 18.68 -38.89 1.96
N ASP A 200 17.62 -39.59 1.55
CA ASP A 200 16.91 -40.52 2.42
C ASP A 200 17.71 -41.82 2.68
N LYS A 201 17.12 -42.75 3.43
CA LYS A 201 17.73 -44.05 3.76
C LYS A 201 18.03 -44.93 2.53
N HIS A 202 17.36 -44.66 1.41
CA HIS A 202 17.53 -45.34 0.13
C HIS A 202 18.41 -44.52 -0.84
N GLY A 203 19.01 -43.43 -0.38
CA GLY A 203 19.89 -42.56 -1.17
C GLY A 203 19.16 -41.60 -2.11
N LYS A 204 17.83 -41.51 -2.02
CA LYS A 204 16.99 -40.66 -2.87
C LYS A 204 17.02 -39.20 -2.39
N LEU A 205 17.07 -38.27 -3.35
CA LEU A 205 17.05 -36.84 -3.06
C LEU A 205 15.64 -36.37 -2.71
N MET A 206 15.48 -35.83 -1.50
CA MET A 206 14.22 -35.31 -0.97
C MET A 206 14.41 -33.85 -0.53
N PRO A 207 13.40 -32.99 -0.71
CA PRO A 207 13.48 -31.60 -0.26
C PRO A 207 13.29 -31.51 1.26
N TYR A 208 13.95 -30.54 1.88
CA TYR A 208 13.68 -30.16 3.26
C TYR A 208 12.37 -29.38 3.35
N GLU A 209 11.45 -29.78 4.23
CA GLU A 209 10.10 -29.19 4.32
C GLU A 209 10.12 -27.69 4.67
N ASP A 210 10.96 -27.30 5.63
CA ASP A 210 11.15 -25.91 6.08
C ASP A 210 11.70 -24.99 4.98
N LYS A 211 12.50 -25.54 4.07
CA LYS A 211 13.07 -24.81 2.93
C LYS A 211 12.23 -24.91 1.66
N ASN A 212 11.32 -25.87 1.58
CA ASN A 212 10.54 -26.14 0.37
C ASN A 212 9.32 -25.21 0.21
N LYS A 213 9.57 -23.90 0.12
CA LYS A 213 8.56 -22.85 -0.12
C LYS A 213 8.00 -22.87 -1.56
N GLY A 214 7.64 -24.05 -2.07
CA GLY A 214 7.24 -24.29 -3.45
C GLY A 214 8.40 -24.40 -4.44
N LEU A 215 9.60 -24.77 -3.97
CA LEU A 215 10.79 -24.90 -4.82
C LEU A 215 10.88 -26.28 -5.50
N PHE A 216 10.31 -27.30 -4.86
CA PHE A 216 10.31 -28.68 -5.31
C PHE A 216 8.92 -29.31 -5.21
N GLU A 217 8.60 -30.19 -6.14
CA GLU A 217 7.45 -31.10 -6.10
C GLU A 217 7.92 -32.55 -6.16
N VAL A 218 7.36 -33.43 -5.33
CA VAL A 218 7.62 -34.86 -5.39
C VAL A 218 6.49 -35.53 -6.17
N LYS A 219 6.78 -36.07 -7.35
CA LYS A 219 5.79 -36.75 -8.21
C LYS A 219 6.04 -38.23 -8.31
N GLU A 220 4.97 -39.01 -8.46
CA GLU A 220 5.06 -40.40 -8.88
C GLU A 220 5.44 -40.45 -10.36
N CYS A 221 6.37 -41.33 -10.71
CA CYS A 221 6.93 -41.49 -12.03
C CYS A 221 6.95 -42.97 -12.36
N PHE A 222 6.53 -43.28 -13.60
CA PHE A 222 6.59 -44.61 -14.16
C PHE A 222 7.30 -44.55 -15.51
N ASN A 223 8.25 -45.45 -15.73
CA ASN A 223 8.99 -45.53 -16.97
C ASN A 223 8.71 -46.88 -17.64
N GLU A 224 7.92 -46.86 -18.71
CA GLU A 224 7.50 -48.06 -19.46
C GLU A 224 8.67 -48.89 -20.00
N LYS A 225 9.77 -48.24 -20.40
CA LYS A 225 10.94 -48.94 -20.98
C LYS A 225 11.78 -49.67 -19.96
N THR A 226 11.84 -49.15 -18.74
CA THR A 226 12.65 -49.73 -17.65
C THR A 226 11.80 -50.41 -16.58
N GLN A 227 10.47 -50.36 -16.71
CA GLN A 227 9.47 -50.80 -15.72
C GLN A 227 9.70 -50.20 -14.31
N TRP A 228 10.44 -49.09 -14.23
CA TRP A 228 10.71 -48.43 -12.96
C TRP A 228 9.48 -47.61 -12.54
N SER A 229 9.01 -47.85 -11.32
CA SER A 229 8.00 -47.04 -10.64
C SER A 229 8.59 -46.48 -9.34
N GLY A 230 8.23 -45.25 -9.02
CA GLY A 230 8.63 -44.63 -7.77
C GLY A 230 8.28 -43.16 -7.71
N THR A 231 8.67 -42.51 -6.64
CA THR A 231 8.54 -41.06 -6.52
C THR A 231 9.85 -40.39 -6.91
N GLN A 232 9.79 -39.22 -7.55
CA GLN A 232 10.93 -38.41 -7.96
C GLN A 232 10.71 -36.95 -7.57
N THR A 233 11.74 -36.33 -6.99
CA THR A 233 11.73 -34.91 -6.68
C THR A 233 12.07 -34.11 -7.95
N MET A 234 11.20 -33.17 -8.29
CA MET A 234 11.28 -32.30 -9.44
C MET A 234 11.39 -30.84 -8.98
N ILE A 235 12.01 -29.99 -9.79
CA ILE A 235 12.25 -28.58 -9.49
C ILE A 235 11.21 -27.74 -10.22
N THR A 236 10.53 -26.87 -9.48
CA THR A 236 9.53 -25.94 -10.02
C THR A 236 10.19 -24.76 -10.74
N PRO A 237 9.47 -24.00 -11.57
CA PRO A 237 10.00 -22.75 -12.14
C PRO A 237 10.50 -21.77 -11.06
N LYS A 238 9.80 -21.68 -9.93
CA LYS A 238 10.24 -20.92 -8.74
C LYS A 238 11.55 -21.44 -8.15
N GLY A 239 11.70 -22.75 -8.04
CA GLY A 239 12.93 -23.40 -7.62
C GLY A 239 14.10 -23.05 -8.53
N ARG A 240 13.92 -23.17 -9.85
CA ARG A 240 14.95 -22.87 -10.84
C ARG A 240 15.46 -21.44 -10.73
N GLU A 241 14.56 -20.46 -10.61
CA GLU A 241 14.93 -19.05 -10.48
C GLU A 241 15.66 -18.77 -9.17
N THR A 242 15.16 -19.33 -8.06
CA THR A 242 15.81 -19.24 -6.75
C THR A 242 17.25 -19.76 -6.81
N PHE A 243 17.45 -20.92 -7.44
CA PHE A 243 18.79 -21.50 -7.58
C PHE A 243 19.65 -20.71 -8.57
N ARG A 244 19.08 -20.18 -9.66
CA ARG A 244 19.81 -19.30 -10.60
C ARG A 244 20.43 -18.11 -9.87
N LEU A 245 19.66 -17.43 -9.01
CA LEU A 245 20.12 -16.28 -8.23
C LEU A 245 21.20 -16.67 -7.21
N LEU A 246 21.03 -17.81 -6.52
CA LEU A 246 22.04 -18.35 -5.58
C LEU A 246 23.38 -18.65 -6.27
N PHE A 247 23.35 -19.24 -7.47
CA PHE A 247 24.58 -19.52 -8.23
C PHE A 247 25.21 -18.27 -8.87
N GLN A 248 24.46 -17.17 -9.01
CA GLN A 248 24.97 -15.87 -9.45
C GLN A 248 25.45 -14.98 -8.29
N GLY A 249 25.20 -15.38 -7.03
CA GLY A 249 25.55 -14.59 -5.85
C GLY A 249 24.63 -13.39 -5.58
N ILE A 250 23.41 -13.42 -6.12
CA ILE A 250 22.43 -12.31 -6.07
C ILE A 250 21.26 -12.61 -5.10
N ALA A 251 21.18 -13.84 -4.57
CA ALA A 251 20.11 -14.31 -3.68
C ALA A 251 20.42 -14.12 -2.19
#